data_AF-A0ABD5CRZ7-F1
#
_entry.id   AF-A0ABD5CRZ7-F1
#
_cell.length_a   1.000
_cell.length_b   1.000
_cell.length_c   1.000
_cell.angle_alpha   90.00
_cell.angle_beta   90.00
_cell.angle_gamma   90.00
#
_symmetry.space_group_name_H-M   'P 1'
#
loop_
_entity.id
_entity.type
_entity.pdbx_description
1 polymer ?
#
loop_
_entity_poly.entity_id
_entity_poly.type
_entity_poly.pdbx_seq_one_letter_code
_entity_poly.pdbx_strand_id
1 'polypeptide(L)'
;MTRNGLLRTFKRRNCFIISACYEDGLAKGKWTTQKGALDALGVSKAELSLALKLHALPPGIIDLFESPTELTPYSVRVIRDVIARDGLQTVVQRIGQQLGAGRKLPARAVLAAIKGRVSGPRRALGRPRNAENKVLKTTPDSPRNISSRYHGGVSRGEWTSYSACARALDIPRKNVRDAVYIKALCDSLPVRFSDAQLTFAVGRKLLALDKEFGRQA
;
A
#
# COMPACT_ATOMS: atom_id res chain seq x y z
N MET A 1 17.56 -29.77 -10.91
CA MET A 1 17.66 -28.42 -10.31
C MET A 1 18.67 -28.46 -9.18
N THR A 2 19.76 -27.68 -9.22
CA THR A 2 20.83 -27.73 -8.20
C THR A 2 20.47 -26.92 -6.96
N ARG A 3 20.89 -27.40 -5.78
CA ARG A 3 20.70 -26.76 -4.45
C ARG A 3 21.22 -25.31 -4.42
N ASN A 4 22.25 -25.01 -5.21
CA ASN A 4 22.81 -23.66 -5.42
C ASN A 4 21.92 -22.75 -6.29
N GLY A 5 21.16 -23.31 -7.24
CA GLY A 5 20.18 -22.58 -8.03
C GLY A 5 19.06 -22.04 -7.14
N LEU A 6 18.49 -22.90 -6.28
CA LEU A 6 17.45 -22.55 -5.30
C LEU A 6 17.90 -21.49 -4.30
N LEU A 7 19.11 -21.59 -3.75
CA LEU A 7 19.67 -20.58 -2.84
C LEU A 7 19.91 -19.23 -3.55
N ARG A 8 20.31 -19.23 -4.83
CA ARG A 8 20.41 -18.02 -5.65
C ARG A 8 19.04 -17.41 -5.92
N THR A 9 18.00 -18.18 -6.22
CA THR A 9 16.64 -17.64 -6.45
C THR A 9 15.99 -17.12 -5.16
N PHE A 10 16.21 -17.79 -4.02
CA PHE A 10 15.67 -17.37 -2.72
C PHE A 10 16.35 -16.11 -2.18
N LYS A 11 17.68 -15.98 -2.31
CA LYS A 11 18.40 -14.74 -1.94
C LYS A 11 18.02 -13.56 -2.84
N ARG A 12 17.71 -13.80 -4.13
CA ARG A 12 17.44 -12.77 -5.13
C ARG A 12 16.09 -12.05 -5.00
N ARG A 13 15.16 -12.51 -4.15
CA ARG A 13 13.80 -11.93 -4.07
C ARG A 13 13.44 -11.38 -2.69
N ASN A 14 14.38 -11.34 -1.76
CA ASN A 14 14.18 -10.72 -0.45
C ASN A 14 14.47 -9.22 -0.55
N CYS A 15 13.50 -8.38 -0.19
CA CYS A 15 13.65 -6.93 -0.23
C CYS A 15 14.80 -6.41 0.64
N PHE A 16 15.06 -7.00 1.82
CA PHE A 16 16.19 -6.61 2.68
C PHE A 16 17.54 -6.86 2.00
N ILE A 17 17.68 -7.98 1.28
CA ILE A 17 18.92 -8.30 0.58
C ILE A 17 19.08 -7.37 -0.63
N ILE A 18 18.00 -7.13 -1.37
CA ILE A 18 18.02 -6.24 -2.53
C ILE A 18 18.39 -4.81 -2.11
N SER A 19 17.76 -4.26 -1.07
CA SER A 19 18.08 -2.90 -0.59
C SER A 19 19.50 -2.80 -0.05
N ALA A 20 19.92 -3.74 0.80
CA ALA A 20 21.27 -3.72 1.38
C ALA A 20 22.37 -3.87 0.31
N CYS A 21 22.21 -4.76 -0.68
CA CYS A 21 23.18 -4.90 -1.77
C CYS A 21 23.20 -3.68 -2.70
N TYR A 22 22.05 -3.03 -2.91
CA TYR A 22 21.99 -1.79 -3.67
C TYR A 22 22.74 -0.66 -2.95
N GLU A 23 22.45 -0.44 -1.66
CA GLU A 23 23.12 0.59 -0.84
C GLU A 23 24.62 0.34 -0.70
N ASP A 24 25.04 -0.91 -0.44
CA ASP A 24 26.46 -1.28 -0.34
C ASP A 24 27.22 -1.00 -1.65
N GLY A 25 26.64 -1.37 -2.79
CA GLY A 25 27.28 -1.11 -4.07
C GLY A 25 27.24 0.35 -4.49
N LEU A 26 26.29 1.15 -3.99
CA LEU A 26 26.27 2.60 -4.16
C LEU A 26 27.41 3.24 -3.35
N ALA A 27 27.52 2.87 -2.07
CA ALA A 27 28.56 3.36 -1.16
C ALA A 27 29.98 2.99 -1.63
N LYS A 28 30.14 1.82 -2.25
CA LYS A 28 31.42 1.34 -2.79
C LYS A 28 31.69 1.81 -4.24
N GLY A 29 30.83 2.66 -4.80
CA GLY A 29 30.99 3.14 -6.18
C GLY A 29 30.87 2.07 -7.27
N LYS A 30 30.33 0.89 -6.94
CA LYS A 30 30.11 -0.21 -7.91
C LYS A 30 29.01 0.15 -8.90
N TRP A 31 28.05 0.97 -8.49
CA TRP A 31 26.94 1.42 -9.31
C TRP A 31 27.23 2.81 -9.88
N THR A 32 27.83 2.87 -11.07
CA THR A 32 27.96 4.13 -11.83
C THR A 32 26.70 4.47 -12.60
N THR A 33 25.85 3.48 -12.86
CA THR A 33 24.53 3.63 -13.48
C THR A 33 23.51 2.72 -12.82
N GLN A 34 22.26 3.18 -12.75
CA GLN A 34 21.15 2.41 -12.22
C GLN A 34 20.92 1.12 -13.02
N LYS A 35 21.09 1.16 -14.35
CA LYS A 35 20.99 -0.03 -15.22
C LYS A 35 22.03 -1.08 -14.83
N GLY A 36 23.29 -0.68 -14.64
CA GLY A 36 24.34 -1.59 -14.18
C GLY A 36 24.04 -2.21 -12.82
N ALA A 37 23.42 -1.45 -11.90
CA ALA A 37 22.99 -1.99 -10.61
C ALA A 37 21.88 -3.04 -10.77
N LEU A 38 20.87 -2.79 -11.62
CA LEU A 38 19.78 -3.73 -11.88
C LEU A 38 20.29 -5.05 -12.49
N ASP A 39 21.19 -4.95 -13.47
CA ASP A 39 21.77 -6.11 -14.15
C ASP A 39 22.62 -6.94 -13.18
N ALA A 40 23.43 -6.29 -12.34
CA ALA A 40 24.27 -6.95 -11.34
C ALA A 40 23.46 -7.62 -10.23
N LEU A 41 22.38 -6.98 -9.78
CA LEU A 41 21.46 -7.53 -8.78
C LEU A 41 20.53 -8.60 -9.37
N GLY A 42 20.35 -8.61 -10.70
CA GLY A 42 19.46 -9.55 -11.40
C GLY A 42 17.99 -9.33 -11.06
N VAL A 43 17.59 -8.08 -10.82
CA VAL A 43 16.22 -7.69 -10.44
C VAL A 43 15.65 -6.69 -11.44
N SER A 44 14.34 -6.71 -11.60
CA SER A 44 13.67 -5.66 -12.37
C SER A 44 13.68 -4.35 -11.60
N LYS A 45 13.52 -3.26 -12.35
CA LYS A 45 13.41 -1.91 -11.80
C LYS A 45 12.27 -1.74 -10.79
N ALA A 46 11.13 -2.37 -11.08
CA ALA A 46 9.98 -2.36 -10.18
C ALA A 46 10.27 -3.11 -8.89
N GLU A 47 11.02 -4.22 -8.94
CA GLU A 47 11.43 -4.97 -7.75
C GLU A 47 12.41 -4.18 -6.90
N LEU A 48 13.40 -3.51 -7.52
CA LEU A 48 14.31 -2.62 -6.80
C LEU A 48 13.56 -1.48 -6.11
N SER A 49 12.68 -0.78 -6.84
CA SER A 49 11.89 0.32 -6.26
C SER A 49 11.02 -0.16 -5.08
N LEU A 50 10.41 -1.33 -5.18
CA LEU A 50 9.64 -1.92 -4.09
C LEU A 50 10.53 -2.32 -2.91
N ALA A 51 11.73 -2.85 -3.16
CA ALA A 51 12.68 -3.19 -2.12
C ALA A 51 13.15 -1.95 -1.33
N LEU A 52 13.48 -0.86 -2.01
CA LEU A 52 13.85 0.41 -1.36
C LEU A 52 12.68 1.00 -0.54
N LYS A 53 11.44 0.79 -0.99
CA LYS A 53 10.22 1.19 -0.27
C LYS A 53 9.92 0.32 0.96
N LEU A 54 10.70 -0.72 1.27
CA LEU A 54 10.56 -1.56 2.46
C LEU A 54 10.72 -0.76 3.75
N HIS A 55 11.70 0.15 3.82
CA HIS A 55 12.00 0.95 5.00
C HIS A 55 10.89 1.94 5.37
N ALA A 56 9.99 2.22 4.42
CA ALA A 56 8.80 3.04 4.66
C ALA A 56 7.62 2.24 5.24
N LEU A 57 7.76 0.92 5.44
CA LEU A 57 6.73 0.13 6.10
C LEU A 57 6.79 0.30 7.63
N PRO A 58 5.63 0.32 8.31
CA PRO A 58 5.58 0.36 9.77
C PRO A 58 6.31 -0.84 10.40
N PRO A 59 7.18 -0.63 11.40
CA PRO A 59 7.92 -1.72 12.06
C PRO A 59 7.01 -2.82 12.61
N GLY A 60 5.90 -2.44 13.25
CA GLY A 60 4.93 -3.40 13.78
C GLY A 60 4.25 -4.29 12.73
N ILE A 61 4.32 -3.97 11.43
CA ILE A 61 3.87 -4.87 10.35
C ILE A 61 5.01 -5.78 9.90
N ILE A 62 6.25 -5.28 9.86
CA ILE A 62 7.45 -6.08 9.55
C ILE A 62 7.63 -7.18 10.60
N ASP A 63 7.42 -6.85 11.87
CA ASP A 63 7.63 -7.77 13.00
C ASP A 63 6.62 -8.94 13.05
N LEU A 64 5.54 -8.88 12.26
CA LEU A 64 4.55 -9.97 12.15
C LEU A 64 5.06 -11.15 11.33
N PHE A 65 6.05 -10.93 10.47
CA PHE A 65 6.60 -11.98 9.62
C PHE A 65 7.53 -12.89 10.43
N GLU A 66 7.39 -14.20 10.23
CA GLU A 66 8.23 -15.22 10.87
C GLU A 66 9.70 -15.08 10.48
N SER A 67 9.95 -14.77 9.21
CA SER A 67 11.28 -14.50 8.70
C SER A 67 11.33 -13.23 7.86
N PRO A 68 12.38 -12.38 8.02
CA PRO A 68 12.64 -11.25 7.12
C PRO A 68 12.76 -11.67 5.65
N THR A 69 13.11 -12.93 5.37
CA THR A 69 13.21 -13.47 3.99
C THR A 69 11.88 -13.59 3.27
N GLU A 70 10.76 -13.49 3.98
CA GLU A 70 9.42 -13.56 3.43
C GLU A 70 8.91 -12.21 2.87
N LEU A 71 9.63 -11.13 3.17
CA LEU A 71 9.36 -9.79 2.67
C LEU A 71 9.90 -9.65 1.25
N THR A 72 9.10 -10.13 0.31
CA THR A 72 9.35 -10.01 -1.13
C THR A 72 8.77 -8.70 -1.69
N PRO A 73 9.17 -8.27 -2.91
CA PRO A 73 8.56 -7.12 -3.58
C PRO A 73 7.04 -7.24 -3.70
N TYR A 74 6.52 -8.45 -3.89
CA TYR A 74 5.07 -8.70 -3.89
C TYR A 74 4.44 -8.41 -2.53
N SER A 75 5.04 -8.89 -1.44
CA SER A 75 4.58 -8.65 -0.07
C SER A 75 4.54 -7.15 0.23
N VAL A 76 5.63 -6.43 -0.08
CA VAL A 76 5.71 -4.96 0.12
C VAL A 76 4.64 -4.23 -0.68
N ARG A 77 4.45 -4.58 -1.96
CA ARG A 77 3.39 -3.99 -2.80
C ARG A 77 2.02 -4.18 -2.17
N VAL A 78 1.70 -5.40 -1.76
CA VAL A 78 0.40 -5.73 -1.14
C VAL A 78 0.17 -4.95 0.15
N ILE A 79 1.17 -4.88 1.03
CA ILE A 79 1.06 -4.15 2.30
C ILE A 79 0.79 -2.67 2.02
N ARG A 80 1.57 -2.05 1.13
CA ARG A 80 1.39 -0.64 0.75
C ARG A 80 0.02 -0.38 0.12
N ASP A 81 -0.43 -1.25 -0.77
CA ASP A 81 -1.74 -1.15 -1.40
C ASP A 81 -2.87 -1.21 -0.38
N VAL A 82 -2.75 -2.10 0.62
CA VAL A 82 -3.78 -2.24 1.66
C VAL A 82 -3.74 -1.09 2.66
N ILE A 83 -2.55 -0.59 3.05
CA ILE A 83 -2.42 0.59 3.90
C ILE A 83 -2.98 1.83 3.19
N ALA A 84 -2.61 2.02 1.91
CA ALA A 84 -3.16 3.11 1.10
C ALA A 84 -4.68 2.99 0.99
N ARG A 85 -5.20 1.78 0.83
CA ARG A 85 -6.64 1.53 0.76
C ARG A 85 -7.35 1.79 2.07
N ASP A 86 -7.01 1.06 3.13
CA ASP A 86 -7.81 0.98 4.35
C ASP A 86 -7.35 2.00 5.42
N GLY A 87 -6.17 2.59 5.25
CA GLY A 87 -5.50 3.41 6.26
C GLY A 87 -4.69 2.56 7.24
N LEU A 88 -3.55 3.08 7.70
CA LEU A 88 -2.64 2.34 8.58
C LEU A 88 -3.33 1.89 9.89
N GLN A 89 -4.06 2.80 10.53
CA GLN A 89 -4.74 2.52 11.81
C GLN A 89 -5.74 1.36 11.69
N THR A 90 -6.53 1.35 10.63
CA THR A 90 -7.48 0.26 10.34
C THR A 90 -6.75 -1.06 10.12
N VAL A 91 -5.63 -1.05 9.41
CA VAL A 91 -4.82 -2.25 9.18
C VAL A 91 -4.24 -2.78 10.48
N VAL A 92 -3.68 -1.91 11.33
CA VAL A 92 -3.14 -2.30 12.64
C VAL A 92 -4.24 -2.83 13.56
N GLN A 93 -5.41 -2.17 13.62
CA GLN A 93 -6.55 -2.64 14.41
C GLN A 93 -7.04 -4.01 13.94
N ARG A 94 -7.16 -4.20 12.62
CA ARG A 94 -7.56 -5.48 12.03
C ARG A 94 -6.55 -6.58 12.34
N ILE A 95 -5.26 -6.28 12.23
CA ILE A 95 -4.18 -7.19 12.60
C ILE A 95 -4.31 -7.55 14.08
N GLY A 96 -4.44 -6.58 14.99
CA GLY A 96 -4.57 -6.85 16.43
C GLY A 96 -5.80 -7.66 16.82
N GLN A 97 -6.91 -7.51 16.08
CA GLN A 97 -8.12 -8.32 16.27
C GLN A 97 -7.96 -9.76 15.79
N GLN A 98 -7.15 -10.01 14.76
CA GLN A 98 -6.97 -11.35 14.17
C GLN A 98 -5.74 -12.09 14.71
N LEU A 99 -4.71 -11.33 15.05
CA LEU A 99 -3.40 -11.78 15.48
C LEU A 99 -3.18 -11.18 16.87
N GLY A 100 -3.37 -11.99 17.92
CA GLY A 100 -3.01 -11.57 19.27
C GLY A 100 -1.56 -11.04 19.31
N ALA A 101 -1.31 -10.04 20.16
CA ALA A 101 -0.06 -9.30 20.18
C ALA A 101 1.17 -10.25 20.22
N GLY A 102 2.14 -10.01 19.33
CA GLY A 102 3.45 -10.67 19.36
C GLY A 102 3.59 -12.01 18.64
N ARG A 103 2.53 -12.52 17.97
CA ARG A 103 2.64 -13.79 17.23
C ARG A 103 3.22 -13.57 15.83
N LYS A 104 4.44 -14.09 15.61
CA LYS A 104 5.04 -14.19 14.27
C LYS A 104 4.33 -15.26 13.44
N LEU A 105 4.10 -14.99 12.16
CA LEU A 105 3.36 -15.86 11.25
C LEU A 105 4.03 -15.94 9.87
N PRO A 106 3.77 -17.03 9.12
CA PRO A 106 4.24 -17.15 7.75
C PRO A 106 3.59 -16.08 6.86
N ALA A 107 4.34 -15.61 5.86
CA ALA A 107 3.98 -14.50 4.97
C ALA A 107 2.54 -14.57 4.45
N ARG A 108 2.09 -15.76 4.05
CA ARG A 108 0.75 -15.97 3.52
C ARG A 108 -0.34 -15.63 4.52
N ALA A 109 -0.15 -16.00 5.79
CA ALA A 109 -1.10 -15.72 6.86
C ALA A 109 -1.10 -14.23 7.21
N VAL A 110 0.09 -13.60 7.32
CA VAL A 110 0.22 -12.15 7.54
C VAL A 110 -0.48 -11.37 6.43
N LEU A 111 -0.21 -11.69 5.16
CA LEU A 111 -0.85 -11.02 4.02
C LEU A 111 -2.36 -11.28 3.95
N ALA A 112 -2.85 -12.44 4.39
CA ALA A 112 -4.28 -12.74 4.45
C ALA A 112 -4.99 -11.91 5.54
N ALA A 113 -4.37 -11.79 6.72
CA ALA A 113 -4.86 -10.96 7.82
C ALA A 113 -4.88 -9.47 7.42
N ILE A 114 -3.79 -8.97 6.83
CA ILE A 114 -3.69 -7.59 6.32
C ILE A 114 -4.81 -7.32 5.30
N LYS A 115 -5.02 -8.22 4.33
CA LYS A 115 -6.09 -8.08 3.33
C LYS A 115 -7.51 -8.16 3.90
N GLY A 116 -7.68 -8.63 5.14
CA GLY A 116 -8.99 -8.88 5.76
C GLY A 116 -9.72 -10.08 5.16
N ARG A 117 -8.99 -11.12 4.73
CA ARG A 117 -9.56 -12.33 4.10
C ARG A 117 -9.92 -13.46 5.09
N VAL A 118 -9.57 -13.35 6.37
CA VAL A 118 -10.04 -14.31 7.39
C VAL A 118 -11.38 -13.82 7.92
N SER A 119 -12.38 -14.69 7.77
CA SER A 119 -13.82 -14.47 7.79
C SER A 119 -14.42 -13.64 8.92
N GLY A 120 -15.44 -12.88 8.52
CA GLY A 120 -16.52 -12.40 9.36
C GLY A 120 -17.33 -11.35 8.60
N PRO A 121 -18.52 -11.69 8.05
CA PRO A 121 -19.43 -10.67 7.58
C PRO A 121 -19.95 -9.95 8.83
N ARG A 122 -19.30 -8.86 9.25
CA ARG A 122 -19.95 -7.91 10.14
C ARG A 122 -21.12 -7.35 9.32
N ARG A 123 -22.32 -7.91 9.57
CA ARG A 123 -23.58 -7.37 9.09
C ARG A 123 -23.53 -5.87 9.36
N ALA A 124 -23.54 -5.08 8.29
CA ALA A 124 -23.72 -3.65 8.38
C ALA A 124 -25.03 -3.43 9.15
N LEU A 125 -24.94 -3.00 10.41
CA LEU A 125 -26.08 -2.51 11.14
C LEU A 125 -26.62 -1.34 10.31
N GLY A 126 -27.81 -1.52 9.75
CA GLY A 126 -28.49 -0.53 8.95
C GLY A 126 -28.69 0.73 9.78
N ARG A 127 -27.84 1.73 9.58
CA ARG A 127 -28.02 3.08 10.11
C ARG A 127 -28.94 3.86 9.14
N PRO A 128 -29.80 4.78 9.62
CA PRO A 128 -30.78 5.43 8.76
C PRO A 128 -30.07 6.29 7.70
N ARG A 129 -30.34 5.95 6.43
CA ARG A 129 -29.69 6.42 5.21
C ARG A 129 -29.85 7.92 4.88
N ASN A 130 -30.55 8.70 5.69
CA ASN A 130 -31.14 9.97 5.23
C ASN A 130 -30.60 11.27 5.87
N ALA A 131 -29.97 11.24 7.05
CA ALA A 131 -29.53 12.48 7.70
C ALA A 131 -28.12 12.94 7.27
N GLU A 132 -27.16 12.01 7.17
CA GLU A 132 -25.75 12.34 6.89
C GLU A 132 -25.50 12.63 5.39
N ASN A 133 -26.29 12.01 4.50
CA ASN A 133 -26.20 12.25 3.06
C ASN A 133 -26.58 13.69 2.64
N LYS A 134 -27.38 14.39 3.45
CA LYS A 134 -27.79 15.79 3.15
C LYS A 134 -26.67 16.79 3.43
N VAL A 135 -25.83 16.54 4.44
CA VAL A 135 -24.64 17.35 4.78
C VAL A 135 -23.47 17.04 3.85
N LEU A 136 -23.43 15.84 3.27
CA LEU A 136 -22.33 15.36 2.41
C LEU A 136 -22.52 15.69 0.91
N LYS A 137 -23.73 16.06 0.45
CA LYS A 137 -23.94 16.49 -0.95
C LYS A 137 -23.42 17.90 -1.26
N THR A 138 -23.11 18.71 -0.25
CA THR A 138 -22.75 20.12 -0.39
C THR A 138 -21.24 20.37 -0.54
N THR A 139 -20.40 19.38 -0.24
CA THR A 139 -18.94 19.52 -0.43
C THR A 139 -18.54 18.93 -1.77
N PRO A 140 -17.77 19.67 -2.61
CA PRO A 140 -17.36 19.18 -3.92
C PRO A 140 -16.61 17.86 -3.82
N ASP A 141 -16.81 17.00 -4.83
CA ASP A 141 -16.17 15.70 -4.98
C ASP A 141 -14.67 15.84 -5.34
N SER A 142 -13.91 16.46 -4.44
CA SER A 142 -12.46 16.51 -4.53
C SER A 142 -11.87 15.14 -4.17
N PRO A 143 -10.70 14.77 -4.73
CA PRO A 143 -9.98 13.55 -4.36
C PRO A 143 -9.80 13.40 -2.84
N ARG A 144 -9.55 14.52 -2.14
CA ARG A 144 -9.34 14.51 -0.69
C ARG A 144 -10.62 14.20 0.07
N ASN A 145 -11.73 14.81 -0.31
CA ASN A 145 -13.03 14.59 0.32
C ASN A 145 -13.52 13.14 0.10
N ILE A 146 -13.45 12.63 -1.14
CA ILE A 146 -13.83 11.25 -1.45
C ILE A 146 -12.97 10.24 -0.67
N SER A 147 -11.66 10.50 -0.58
CA SER A 147 -10.75 9.64 0.19
C SER A 147 -11.07 9.65 1.69
N SER A 148 -11.27 10.84 2.28
CA SER A 148 -11.67 10.98 3.69
C SER A 148 -12.98 10.26 4.00
N ARG A 149 -13.98 10.37 3.11
CA ARG A 149 -15.24 9.63 3.23
C ARG A 149 -14.99 8.12 3.16
N TYR A 150 -14.22 7.66 2.17
CA TYR A 150 -13.90 6.24 2.02
C TYR A 150 -13.28 5.68 3.30
N HIS A 151 -12.22 6.30 3.82
CA HIS A 151 -11.57 5.86 5.05
C HIS A 151 -12.50 5.94 6.26
N GLY A 152 -13.28 7.01 6.40
CA GLY A 152 -14.27 7.14 7.47
C GLY A 152 -15.29 6.00 7.48
N GLY A 153 -15.83 5.63 6.31
CA GLY A 153 -16.78 4.52 6.21
C GLY A 153 -16.14 3.14 6.38
N VAL A 154 -14.86 2.97 6.00
CA VAL A 154 -14.11 1.74 6.35
C VAL A 154 -13.96 1.62 7.86
N SER A 155 -13.55 2.68 8.56
CA SER A 155 -13.38 2.69 10.02
C SER A 155 -14.70 2.45 10.76
N ARG A 156 -15.83 2.95 10.23
CA ARG A 156 -17.18 2.70 10.77
C ARG A 156 -17.75 1.34 10.38
N GLY A 157 -17.10 0.59 9.49
CA GLY A 157 -17.59 -0.71 9.00
C GLY A 157 -18.76 -0.61 8.01
N GLU A 158 -18.99 0.56 7.42
CA GLU A 158 -20.04 0.79 6.41
C GLU A 158 -19.71 0.09 5.09
N TRP A 159 -18.43 -0.03 4.76
CA TRP A 159 -17.95 -0.75 3.60
C TRP A 159 -16.54 -1.30 3.79
N THR A 160 -16.21 -2.32 3.01
CA THR A 160 -14.89 -2.97 2.97
C THR A 160 -14.25 -2.93 1.57
N SER A 161 -14.90 -2.26 0.61
CA SER A 161 -14.43 -2.20 -0.77
C SER A 161 -14.81 -0.90 -1.46
N TYR A 162 -14.01 -0.51 -2.47
CA TYR A 162 -14.30 0.64 -3.34
C TYR A 162 -15.67 0.54 -4.01
N SER A 163 -16.10 -0.66 -4.40
CA SER A 163 -17.40 -0.88 -5.06
C SER A 163 -18.58 -0.61 -4.13
N ALA A 164 -18.46 -0.98 -2.85
CA ALA A 164 -19.49 -0.72 -1.85
C ALA A 164 -19.59 0.79 -1.53
N CYS A 165 -18.44 1.46 -1.35
CA CYS A 165 -18.39 2.91 -1.18
C CYS A 165 -18.95 3.67 -2.40
N ALA A 166 -18.57 3.26 -3.61
CA ALA A 166 -19.05 3.86 -4.86
C ALA A 166 -20.58 3.82 -4.97
N ARG A 167 -21.21 2.68 -4.62
CA ARG A 167 -22.67 2.56 -4.60
C ARG A 167 -23.32 3.39 -3.50
N ALA A 168 -22.68 3.50 -2.34
CA ALA A 168 -23.21 4.25 -1.21
C ALA A 168 -23.18 5.76 -1.44
N LEU A 169 -22.11 6.24 -2.08
CA LEU A 169 -21.88 7.67 -2.36
C LEU A 169 -22.36 8.10 -3.75
N ASP A 170 -22.86 7.17 -4.58
CA ASP A 170 -23.30 7.40 -5.96
C ASP A 170 -22.23 8.06 -6.85
N ILE A 171 -21.00 7.57 -6.76
CA ILE A 171 -19.84 8.06 -7.53
C ILE A 171 -19.14 6.91 -8.26
N PRO A 172 -18.45 7.18 -9.39
CA PRO A 172 -17.74 6.13 -10.11
C PRO A 172 -16.69 5.45 -9.23
N ARG A 173 -16.68 4.11 -9.23
CA ARG A 173 -15.66 3.30 -8.51
C ARG A 173 -14.23 3.74 -8.80
N LYS A 174 -13.95 4.14 -10.05
CA LYS A 174 -12.64 4.64 -10.45
C LYS A 174 -12.26 5.90 -9.67
N ASN A 175 -13.19 6.82 -9.45
CA ASN A 175 -12.94 8.05 -8.69
C ASN A 175 -12.69 7.74 -7.21
N VAL A 176 -13.40 6.78 -6.62
CA VAL A 176 -13.11 6.30 -5.24
C VAL A 176 -11.69 5.75 -5.16
N ARG A 177 -11.32 4.87 -6.10
CA ARG A 177 -9.98 4.29 -6.15
C ARG A 177 -8.92 5.38 -6.30
N ASP A 178 -9.06 6.24 -7.32
CA ASP A 178 -8.10 7.30 -7.63
C ASP A 178 -7.95 8.24 -6.43
N ALA A 179 -9.04 8.67 -5.81
CA ALA A 179 -9.03 9.54 -4.63
C ALA A 179 -8.19 8.96 -3.48
N VAL A 180 -8.38 7.67 -3.19
CA VAL A 180 -7.65 6.96 -2.14
C VAL A 180 -6.16 6.87 -2.44
N TYR A 181 -5.79 6.50 -3.67
CA TYR A 181 -4.38 6.44 -4.09
C TYR A 181 -3.73 7.82 -4.17
N ILE A 182 -4.45 8.84 -4.66
CA ILE A 182 -3.97 10.22 -4.74
C ILE A 182 -3.64 10.72 -3.33
N LYS A 183 -4.56 10.54 -2.37
CA LYS A 183 -4.31 10.95 -0.98
C LYS A 183 -3.09 10.25 -0.40
N ALA A 184 -2.99 8.93 -0.55
CA ALA A 184 -1.86 8.16 -0.04
C ALA A 184 -0.52 8.62 -0.63
N LEU A 185 -0.49 8.93 -1.93
CA LEU A 185 0.70 9.48 -2.58
C LEU A 185 1.04 10.87 -2.01
N CYS A 186 0.06 11.78 -1.93
CA CYS A 186 0.27 13.13 -1.40
C CYS A 186 0.75 13.12 0.06
N ASP A 187 0.22 12.22 0.90
CA ASP A 187 0.66 12.07 2.29
C ASP A 187 2.12 11.55 2.39
N SER A 188 2.62 10.87 1.36
CA SER A 188 4.00 10.36 1.29
C SER A 188 5.01 11.36 0.73
N LEU A 189 4.55 12.45 0.11
CA LEU A 189 5.40 13.49 -0.44
C LEU A 189 5.71 14.55 0.63
N PRO A 190 6.90 15.16 0.61
CA PRO A 190 7.24 16.25 1.53
C PRO A 190 6.48 17.55 1.24
N VAL A 191 5.74 17.62 0.13
CA VAL A 191 4.98 18.79 -0.31
C VAL A 191 3.49 18.61 0.01
N ARG A 192 2.88 19.64 0.61
CA ARG A 192 1.43 19.68 0.88
C ARG A 192 0.70 20.33 -0.28
N PHE A 193 -0.26 19.61 -0.86
CA PHE A 193 -1.18 20.15 -1.86
C PHE A 193 -2.39 20.79 -1.16
N SER A 194 -2.77 21.99 -1.61
CA SER A 194 -4.05 22.57 -1.20
C SER A 194 -5.22 21.89 -1.93
N ASP A 195 -6.43 22.02 -1.38
CA ASP A 195 -7.63 21.41 -1.97
C ASP A 195 -7.95 21.97 -3.37
N ALA A 196 -7.57 23.23 -3.64
CA ALA A 196 -7.71 23.86 -4.95
C ALA A 196 -6.72 23.31 -6.00
N GLN A 197 -5.55 22.84 -5.56
CA GLN A 197 -4.50 22.30 -6.44
C GLN A 197 -4.68 20.81 -6.71
N LEU A 198 -5.26 20.06 -5.77
CA LEU A 198 -5.37 18.61 -5.85
C LEU A 198 -6.66 18.16 -6.57
N THR A 199 -6.71 18.35 -7.88
CA THR A 199 -7.79 17.83 -8.74
C THR A 199 -7.54 16.38 -9.16
N PHE A 200 -8.57 15.67 -9.66
CA PHE A 200 -8.39 14.33 -10.22
C PHE A 200 -7.41 14.28 -11.39
N ALA A 201 -7.36 15.33 -12.23
CA ALA A 201 -6.44 15.40 -13.35
C ALA A 201 -4.98 15.50 -12.86
N VAL A 202 -4.72 16.41 -11.93
CA VAL A 202 -3.39 16.57 -11.30
C VAL A 202 -3.00 15.29 -10.55
N GLY A 203 -3.90 14.75 -9.74
CA GLY A 203 -3.65 13.52 -8.99
C GLY A 203 -3.37 12.31 -9.88
N ARG A 204 -4.07 12.14 -11.00
CA ARG A 204 -3.77 11.06 -11.97
C ARG A 204 -2.41 11.24 -12.63
N LYS A 205 -2.00 12.47 -12.96
CA LYS A 205 -0.65 12.76 -13.43
C LYS A 205 0.39 12.38 -12.38
N LEU A 206 0.17 12.76 -11.11
CA LEU A 206 1.05 12.37 -10.01
C LEU A 206 1.14 10.85 -9.84
N LEU A 207 0.03 10.12 -9.94
CA LEU A 207 0.03 8.65 -9.90
C LEU A 207 0.75 8.03 -11.09
N ALA A 208 0.63 8.61 -12.29
CA ALA A 208 1.37 8.17 -13.46
C ALA A 208 2.87 8.39 -13.27
N LEU A 209 3.26 9.56 -12.74
CA LEU A 209 4.65 9.87 -12.38
C LEU A 209 5.16 8.94 -11.27
N ASP A 210 4.41 8.65 -10.21
CA ASP A 210 4.85 7.67 -9.19
C ASP A 210 5.04 6.27 -9.79
N LYS A 211 4.22 5.90 -10.78
CA LYS A 211 4.40 4.64 -11.53
C LYS A 211 5.64 4.67 -12.43
N GLU A 212 5.96 5.82 -13.02
CA GLU A 212 7.12 6.02 -13.90
C GLU A 212 8.42 6.18 -13.11
N PHE A 213 8.44 6.95 -12.04
CA PHE A 213 9.57 7.08 -11.11
C PHE A 213 9.72 5.86 -10.19
N GLY A 214 8.65 5.11 -9.89
CA GLY A 214 8.77 3.74 -9.39
C GLY A 214 9.41 2.77 -10.41
N ARG A 215 9.51 3.20 -11.67
CA ARG A 215 10.28 2.56 -12.75
C ARG A 215 11.43 3.46 -13.22
N GLN A 216 11.84 4.49 -12.48
CA GLN A 216 12.97 5.41 -12.80
C GLN A 216 13.89 5.76 -11.62
N ALA A 217 13.51 5.36 -10.40
CA ALA A 217 14.24 5.34 -9.12
C ALA A 217 15.42 4.38 -9.01
#